data_AF-Q8EX01-F1
#
_entry.id   AF-Q8EX01-F1
#
_cell.length_a   1.000
_cell.length_b   1.000
_cell.length_c   1.000
_cell.angle_alpha   90.00
_cell.angle_beta   90.00
_cell.angle_gamma   90.00
#
_symmetry.space_group_name_H-M   'P 1'
#
loop_
_entity.id
_entity.type
_entity.pdbx_description
1 polymer ?
#
loop_
_entity_poly.entity_id
_entity_poly.type
_entity_poly.pdbx_seq_one_letter_code
_entity_poly.pdbx_strand_id
1 'polypeptide(L)'
;MNNNFFMLLLIIVIPIGIWWWWKKRKNGPSNNGGAIQKRREGDEVWKTIKDFLKSNNEKGKEIVESYVAKRPDPNVVDRTLPKDLQKKQKLEIKENKKLEQEKKKELKKEGKTYQKEKPKELYVVLFVTRTSKNNTEDKPRAIECEVKNVRVPNGKKNQTEKKIVILGERDYETESKWILPIKTAEENKIKKEYAKQQKFKKLNIIKTVKDKKIKNLEKDPEKLEIYNQKLKEKEDKKLLKQQEKEKREKVKWEKKEIVVKTKK
;
A
#
# COMPACT_ATOMS: atom_id res chain seq x y z
N MET A 1 -26.53 -51.03 -31.24
CA MET A 1 -27.15 -49.68 -31.14
C MET A 1 -26.50 -48.82 -30.05
N ASN A 2 -25.17 -48.81 -29.87
CA ASN A 2 -24.52 -48.11 -28.73
C ASN A 2 -23.54 -46.98 -29.13
N ASN A 3 -23.27 -46.76 -30.42
CA ASN A 3 -22.32 -45.73 -30.86
C ASN A 3 -22.92 -44.32 -30.87
N ASN A 4 -24.25 -44.18 -31.00
CA ASN A 4 -24.89 -42.86 -30.97
C ASN A 4 -25.03 -42.29 -29.54
N PHE A 5 -25.03 -43.15 -28.51
CA PHE A 5 -25.13 -42.70 -27.13
C PHE A 5 -23.80 -42.09 -26.63
N PHE A 6 -22.66 -42.69 -27.00
CA PHE A 6 -21.34 -42.14 -26.66
C PHE A 6 -21.03 -40.81 -27.36
N MET A 7 -21.45 -40.65 -28.62
CA MET A 7 -21.31 -39.38 -29.36
C MET A 7 -22.15 -38.26 -28.73
N LEU A 8 -23.39 -38.54 -28.34
CA LEU A 8 -24.28 -37.55 -27.72
C LEU A 8 -23.76 -37.11 -26.34
N LEU A 9 -23.16 -38.03 -25.58
CA LEU A 9 -22.59 -37.77 -24.27
C LEU A 9 -21.31 -36.91 -24.36
N LEU A 10 -20.47 -37.12 -25.38
CA LEU A 10 -19.30 -36.28 -25.67
C LEU A 10 -19.67 -34.84 -26.07
N ILE A 11 -20.73 -34.68 -26.88
CA ILE A 11 -21.20 -33.35 -27.32
C ILE A 11 -21.75 -32.51 -26.17
N ILE A 12 -22.30 -33.14 -25.12
CA ILE A 12 -22.87 -32.41 -23.97
C ILE A 12 -21.81 -32.17 -22.88
N VAL A 13 -20.96 -33.15 -22.60
CA VAL A 13 -19.99 -33.07 -21.50
C VAL A 13 -18.82 -32.14 -21.84
N ILE A 14 -18.36 -32.09 -23.10
CA ILE A 14 -17.22 -31.26 -23.51
C ILE A 14 -17.54 -29.76 -23.37
N PRO A 15 -18.68 -29.22 -23.85
CA PRO A 15 -19.01 -27.81 -23.68
C PRO A 15 -19.21 -27.41 -22.21
N ILE A 16 -19.81 -28.28 -21.39
CA ILE A 16 -19.99 -28.03 -19.95
C ILE A 16 -18.64 -28.01 -19.22
N GLY A 17 -17.73 -28.93 -19.58
CA GLY A 17 -16.37 -28.97 -19.07
C GLY A 17 -15.56 -27.73 -19.46
N ILE A 18 -15.64 -27.29 -20.73
CA ILE A 18 -14.98 -26.08 -21.23
C ILE A 18 -15.55 -24.83 -20.54
N TRP A 19 -16.87 -24.74 -20.37
CA TRP A 19 -17.52 -23.62 -19.67
C TRP A 19 -17.12 -23.56 -18.19
N TRP A 20 -17.05 -24.71 -17.51
CA TRP A 20 -16.62 -24.77 -16.10
C TRP A 20 -15.13 -24.43 -15.95
N TRP A 21 -14.27 -24.87 -16.87
CA TRP A 21 -12.85 -24.52 -16.91
C TRP A 21 -12.61 -23.02 -17.18
N TRP A 22 -13.38 -22.41 -18.07
CA TRP A 22 -13.36 -20.96 -18.30
C TRP A 22 -13.86 -20.16 -17.08
N LYS A 23 -14.92 -20.61 -16.41
CA LYS A 23 -15.44 -19.97 -15.20
C LYS A 23 -14.44 -20.05 -14.04
N LYS A 24 -13.72 -21.18 -13.91
CA LYS A 24 -12.68 -21.35 -12.89
C LYS A 24 -11.43 -20.50 -13.17
N ARG A 25 -11.09 -20.24 -14.46
CA ARG A 25 -10.01 -19.31 -14.84
C ARG A 25 -10.36 -17.84 -14.61
N LYS A 26 -11.63 -17.43 -14.72
CA LYS A 26 -12.06 -16.06 -14.39
C LYS A 26 -12.07 -15.78 -12.88
N ASN A 27 -12.14 -16.82 -12.05
CA ASN A 27 -12.09 -16.76 -10.59
C ASN A 27 -10.76 -17.27 -10.01
N GLY A 28 -9.66 -17.16 -10.76
CA GLY A 28 -8.33 -17.41 -10.18
C GLY A 28 -8.13 -16.52 -8.95
N PRO A 29 -7.52 -17.02 -7.86
CA PRO A 29 -7.16 -16.16 -6.73
C PRO A 29 -6.35 -15.01 -7.31
N SER A 30 -6.82 -13.79 -7.08
CA SER A 30 -6.08 -12.58 -7.41
C SER A 30 -4.69 -12.76 -6.81
N ASN A 31 -3.71 -13.02 -7.67
CA ASN A 31 -2.31 -13.02 -7.28
C ASN A 31 -2.03 -11.61 -6.78
N ASN A 32 -2.12 -11.43 -5.46
CA ASN A 32 -1.56 -10.29 -4.72
C ASN A 32 -0.03 -10.40 -4.76
N GLY A 33 0.51 -10.44 -5.98
CA GLY A 33 1.93 -10.32 -6.26
C GLY A 33 2.23 -8.85 -6.50
N GLY A 34 3.03 -8.27 -5.61
CA GLY A 34 3.42 -6.87 -5.61
C GLY A 34 4.19 -6.46 -6.87
N ALA A 35 3.45 -6.06 -7.89
CA ALA A 35 3.87 -5.06 -8.83
C ALA A 35 3.15 -3.77 -8.44
N ILE A 36 3.84 -2.63 -8.47
CA ILE A 36 3.23 -1.30 -8.38
C ILE A 36 2.02 -1.31 -9.32
N GLN A 37 0.82 -1.41 -8.76
CA GLN A 37 -0.39 -1.49 -9.56
C GLN A 37 -0.44 -0.17 -10.33
N LYS A 38 -0.27 -0.24 -11.66
CA LYS A 38 -0.78 0.81 -12.55
C LYS A 38 -2.23 0.99 -12.13
N ARG A 39 -2.52 2.13 -11.50
CA ARG A 39 -3.82 2.43 -10.90
C ARG A 39 -4.86 2.27 -11.99
N ARG A 40 -5.78 1.34 -11.80
CA ARG A 40 -6.74 0.97 -12.84
C ARG A 40 -7.81 2.05 -12.92
N GLU A 41 -8.35 2.24 -14.10
CA GLU A 41 -9.45 3.15 -14.41
C GLU A 41 -10.77 2.84 -13.68
N GLY A 42 -10.81 1.76 -12.88
CA GLY A 42 -11.88 1.40 -11.94
C GLY A 42 -11.57 1.69 -10.47
N ASP A 43 -10.49 2.42 -10.17
CA ASP A 43 -10.21 2.94 -8.84
C ASP A 43 -11.23 4.03 -8.49
N GLU A 44 -11.86 3.91 -7.31
CA GLU A 44 -12.88 4.84 -6.83
C GLU A 44 -12.34 6.29 -6.82
N VAL A 45 -11.06 6.45 -6.49
CA VAL A 45 -10.35 7.75 -6.51
C VAL A 45 -10.32 8.35 -7.91
N TRP A 46 -10.00 7.53 -8.92
CA TRP A 46 -9.89 7.97 -10.30
C TRP A 46 -11.24 8.42 -10.84
N LYS A 47 -12.30 7.67 -10.50
CA LYS A 47 -13.67 8.02 -10.82
C LYS A 47 -14.06 9.35 -10.17
N THR A 48 -13.75 9.54 -8.89
CA THR A 48 -14.03 10.79 -8.18
C THR A 48 -13.33 12.00 -8.81
N ILE A 49 -12.05 11.88 -9.18
CA ILE A 49 -11.34 12.99 -9.85
C ILE A 49 -11.96 13.27 -11.23
N LYS A 50 -12.34 12.23 -12.00
CA LYS A 50 -13.04 12.41 -13.28
C LYS A 50 -14.40 13.10 -13.11
N ASP A 51 -15.15 12.74 -12.08
CA ASP A 51 -16.45 13.36 -11.77
C ASP A 51 -16.27 14.85 -11.41
N PHE A 52 -15.22 15.19 -10.64
CA PHE A 52 -14.85 16.58 -10.34
C PHE A 52 -14.45 17.38 -11.59
N LEU A 53 -13.62 16.81 -12.45
CA LEU A 53 -13.23 17.42 -13.73
C LEU A 53 -14.45 17.68 -14.61
N LYS A 54 -15.37 16.71 -14.66
CA LYS A 54 -16.60 16.82 -15.43
C LYS A 54 -17.52 17.91 -14.87
N SER A 55 -17.68 18.02 -13.55
CA SER A 55 -18.49 19.09 -12.94
C SER A 55 -17.93 20.48 -13.19
N ASN A 56 -16.61 20.60 -13.34
CA ASN A 56 -15.94 21.87 -13.66
C ASN A 56 -15.77 22.11 -15.17
N ASN A 57 -16.38 21.27 -16.03
CA ASN A 57 -16.30 21.35 -17.49
C ASN A 57 -14.86 21.23 -18.05
N GLU A 58 -13.96 20.57 -17.33
CA GLU A 58 -12.56 20.36 -17.72
C GLU A 58 -12.39 19.06 -18.52
N LYS A 59 -12.79 19.07 -19.79
CA LYS A 59 -12.69 17.90 -20.68
C LYS A 59 -11.28 17.76 -21.28
N GLY A 60 -10.89 16.53 -21.64
CA GLY A 60 -9.61 16.25 -22.32
C GLY A 60 -8.38 16.29 -21.43
N LYS A 61 -8.58 16.28 -20.10
CA LYS A 61 -7.51 16.19 -19.10
C LYS A 61 -7.30 14.74 -18.65
N GLU A 62 -6.04 14.36 -18.59
CA GLU A 62 -5.59 13.07 -18.06
C GLU A 62 -5.06 13.26 -16.65
N ILE A 63 -5.36 12.29 -15.76
CA ILE A 63 -4.81 12.29 -14.40
C ILE A 63 -3.41 11.69 -14.48
N VAL A 64 -2.40 12.49 -14.12
CA VAL A 64 -0.99 12.07 -14.12
C VAL A 64 -0.67 11.38 -12.80
N GLU A 65 -1.03 12.04 -11.71
CA GLU A 65 -0.77 11.57 -10.36
C GLU A 65 -1.98 11.83 -9.48
N SER A 66 -2.21 10.91 -8.54
CA SER A 66 -3.12 11.16 -7.43
C SER A 66 -2.56 10.59 -6.14
N TYR A 67 -3.05 11.05 -5.01
CA TYR A 67 -2.78 10.46 -3.70
C TYR A 67 -3.94 10.79 -2.78
N VAL A 68 -4.29 9.86 -1.90
CA VAL A 68 -5.45 10.00 -1.01
C VAL A 68 -5.00 9.74 0.42
N ALA A 69 -5.43 10.63 1.31
CA ALA A 69 -5.25 10.45 2.74
C ALA A 69 -6.58 10.65 3.46
N LYS A 70 -6.82 9.84 4.49
CA LYS A 70 -7.95 10.03 5.40
C LYS A 70 -7.67 11.25 6.28
N ARG A 71 -8.61 12.18 6.36
CA ARG A 71 -8.48 13.32 7.28
C ARG A 71 -8.56 12.82 8.72
N PRO A 72 -7.67 13.26 9.62
CA PRO A 72 -7.76 12.90 11.03
C PRO A 72 -9.08 13.40 11.64
N ASP A 73 -9.65 12.61 12.54
CA ASP A 73 -10.87 13.00 13.26
C ASP A 73 -10.54 14.15 14.22
N PRO A 74 -11.23 15.31 14.11
CA PRO A 74 -10.97 16.46 14.98
C PRO A 74 -11.26 16.18 16.46
N ASN A 75 -12.00 15.12 16.78
CA ASN A 75 -12.33 14.73 18.16
C ASN A 75 -11.33 13.74 18.77
N VAL A 76 -10.32 13.31 18.01
CA VAL A 76 -9.34 12.32 18.42
C VAL A 76 -7.95 12.95 18.47
N VAL A 77 -7.26 12.76 19.60
CA VAL A 77 -5.88 13.25 19.77
C VAL A 77 -4.94 12.39 18.92
N ASP A 78 -4.15 13.04 18.08
CA ASP A 78 -3.11 12.36 17.32
C ASP A 78 -1.91 12.04 18.23
N ARG A 79 -1.69 10.75 18.49
CA ARG A 79 -0.61 10.27 19.35
C ARG A 79 0.77 10.33 18.69
N THR A 80 0.82 10.53 17.38
CA THR A 80 2.09 10.64 16.64
C THR A 80 2.72 12.01 16.76
N LEU A 81 1.94 13.03 17.16
CA LEU A 81 2.43 14.39 17.35
C LEU A 81 3.26 14.54 18.64
N PRO A 82 4.16 15.54 18.71
CA PRO A 82 4.81 15.95 19.95
C PRO A 82 3.83 16.23 21.11
N LYS A 83 4.25 15.96 22.35
CA LYS A 83 3.40 16.09 23.55
C LYS A 83 2.73 17.47 23.70
N ASP A 84 3.39 18.54 23.29
CA ASP A 84 2.86 19.90 23.41
C ASP A 84 1.73 20.17 22.41
N LEU A 85 1.84 19.65 21.18
CA LEU A 85 0.75 19.70 20.21
C LEU A 85 -0.43 18.82 20.64
N GLN A 86 -0.15 17.66 21.23
CA GLN A 86 -1.21 16.82 21.83
C GLN A 86 -1.97 17.55 22.94
N LYS A 87 -1.28 18.36 23.77
CA LYS A 87 -1.94 19.18 24.79
C LYS A 87 -2.86 20.22 24.16
N LYS A 88 -2.42 20.91 23.10
CA LYS A 88 -3.26 21.88 22.36
C LYS A 88 -4.51 21.21 21.78
N GLN A 89 -4.35 20.09 21.08
CA GLN A 89 -5.50 19.32 20.57
C GLN A 89 -6.47 18.89 21.68
N LYS A 90 -5.96 18.46 22.83
CA LYS A 90 -6.82 18.09 23.97
C LYS A 90 -7.63 19.28 24.48
N LEU A 91 -7.10 20.50 24.44
CA LEU A 91 -7.82 21.70 24.84
C LEU A 91 -8.91 22.03 23.82
N GLU A 92 -8.59 22.02 22.52
CA GLU A 92 -9.56 22.22 21.43
C GLU A 92 -10.69 21.19 21.48
N ILE A 93 -10.38 19.91 21.68
CA ILE A 93 -11.39 18.85 21.82
C ILE A 93 -12.29 19.09 23.03
N LYS A 94 -11.75 19.60 24.15
CA LYS A 94 -12.55 19.93 25.33
C LYS A 94 -13.47 21.11 25.06
N GLU A 95 -12.99 22.13 24.35
CA GLU A 95 -13.77 23.30 23.96
C GLU A 95 -14.91 22.93 23.01
N ASN A 96 -14.63 22.14 21.97
CA ASN A 96 -15.64 21.62 21.06
C ASN A 96 -16.74 20.82 21.78
N LYS A 97 -16.37 20.02 22.79
CA LYS A 97 -17.33 19.29 23.62
C LYS A 97 -18.20 20.22 24.48
N LYS A 98 -17.66 21.34 24.97
CA LYS A 98 -18.44 22.32 25.72
C LYS A 98 -19.46 23.02 24.81
N LEU A 99 -19.02 23.47 23.64
CA LEU A 99 -19.90 24.06 22.62
C LEU A 99 -21.03 23.10 22.21
N GLU A 100 -20.72 21.80 22.07
CA GLU A 100 -21.72 20.77 21.79
C GLU A 100 -22.76 20.64 22.92
N GLN A 101 -22.32 20.72 24.19
CA GLN A 101 -23.21 20.68 25.34
C GLN A 101 -24.09 21.93 25.45
N GLU A 102 -23.55 23.10 25.13
CA GLU A 102 -24.29 24.37 25.11
C GLU A 102 -25.40 24.34 24.05
N LYS A 103 -25.06 23.95 22.81
CA LYS A 103 -26.03 23.75 21.73
C LYS A 103 -27.13 22.76 22.11
N LYS A 104 -26.79 21.68 22.82
CA LYS A 104 -27.78 20.71 23.32
C LYS A 104 -28.72 21.33 24.36
N LYS A 105 -28.21 22.18 25.26
CA LYS A 105 -29.02 22.89 26.26
C LYS A 105 -29.96 23.89 25.60
N GLU A 106 -29.49 24.64 24.61
CA GLU A 106 -30.28 25.61 23.84
C GLU A 106 -31.44 24.93 23.11
N LEU A 107 -31.17 23.88 22.34
CA LEU A 107 -32.22 23.14 21.63
C LEU A 107 -33.26 22.55 22.58
N LYS A 108 -32.84 22.07 23.76
CA LYS A 108 -33.76 21.58 24.79
C LYS A 108 -34.68 22.68 25.32
N LYS A 109 -34.18 23.92 25.48
CA LYS A 109 -35.00 25.09 25.87
C LYS A 109 -36.03 25.43 24.80
N GLU A 110 -35.69 25.25 23.52
CA GLU A 110 -36.61 25.42 22.38
C GLU A 110 -37.58 24.24 22.17
N GLY A 111 -37.55 23.21 23.03
CA GLY A 111 -38.36 22.00 22.88
C GLY A 111 -37.92 21.08 21.73
N LYS A 112 -36.76 21.32 21.12
CA LYS A 112 -36.21 20.53 20.01
C LYS A 112 -35.28 19.43 20.53
N THR A 113 -35.29 18.27 19.87
CA THR A 113 -34.36 17.18 20.15
C THR A 113 -33.01 17.44 19.48
N TYR A 114 -31.93 17.44 20.27
CA TYR A 114 -30.57 17.47 19.72
C TYR A 114 -30.27 16.15 19.01
N GLN A 115 -30.03 16.23 17.70
CA GLN A 115 -29.49 15.12 16.94
C GLN A 115 -27.99 15.34 16.73
N LYS A 116 -27.18 14.45 17.32
CA LYS A 116 -25.74 14.47 17.11
C LYS A 116 -25.43 14.07 15.68
N GLU A 117 -24.69 14.90 14.96
CA GLU A 117 -24.18 14.53 13.64
C GLU A 117 -23.29 13.29 13.75
N LYS A 118 -23.52 12.31 12.86
CA LYS A 118 -22.64 11.14 12.78
C LYS A 118 -21.25 11.60 12.32
N PRO A 119 -20.17 11.00 12.84
CA PRO A 119 -18.82 11.31 12.39
C PRO A 119 -18.72 11.02 10.89
N LYS A 120 -18.25 12.00 10.13
CA LYS A 120 -18.08 11.92 8.68
C LYS A 120 -16.72 11.33 8.37
N GLU A 121 -16.66 10.35 7.46
CA GLU A 121 -15.40 9.84 6.95
C GLU A 121 -14.89 10.76 5.83
N LEU A 122 -14.03 11.70 6.20
CA LEU A 122 -13.45 12.67 5.29
C LEU A 122 -12.10 12.18 4.75
N TYR A 123 -11.89 12.41 3.46
CA TYR A 123 -10.66 12.12 2.74
C TYR A 123 -10.25 13.35 1.94
N VAL A 124 -8.95 13.54 1.77
CA VAL A 124 -8.39 14.55 0.88
C VAL A 124 -7.64 13.84 -0.24
N VAL A 125 -7.96 14.24 -1.47
CA VAL A 125 -7.34 13.72 -2.69
C VAL A 125 -6.46 14.82 -3.27
N LEU A 126 -5.15 14.59 -3.29
CA LEU A 126 -4.19 15.39 -4.02
C LEU A 126 -4.05 14.82 -5.43
N PHE A 127 -4.07 15.65 -6.46
CA PHE A 127 -3.90 15.16 -7.83
C PHE A 127 -3.31 16.22 -8.76
N VAL A 128 -2.69 15.71 -9.83
CA VAL A 128 -2.13 16.51 -10.93
C VAL A 128 -2.76 16.00 -12.22
N THR A 129 -3.23 16.94 -13.05
CA THR A 129 -3.74 16.64 -14.38
C THR A 129 -2.81 17.15 -15.46
N ARG A 130 -2.97 16.64 -16.67
CA ARG A 130 -2.24 17.08 -17.86
C ARG A 130 -3.21 17.16 -19.02
N THR A 131 -3.07 18.18 -19.85
CA THR A 131 -3.89 18.31 -21.05
C THR A 131 -3.41 17.33 -22.12
N SER A 132 -4.31 16.46 -22.62
CA SER A 132 -3.95 15.35 -23.52
C SER A 132 -3.39 15.84 -24.87
N LYS A 133 -3.84 17.01 -25.35
CA LYS A 133 -3.43 17.55 -26.66
C LYS A 133 -1.99 18.08 -26.72
N ASN A 134 -1.53 18.74 -25.66
CA ASN A 134 -0.23 19.43 -25.63
C ASN A 134 0.72 18.84 -24.58
N ASN A 135 0.30 17.80 -23.85
CA ASN A 135 1.03 17.19 -22.75
C ASN A 135 1.51 18.18 -21.67
N THR A 136 0.85 19.34 -21.54
CA THR A 136 1.20 20.34 -20.52
C THR A 136 0.57 19.96 -19.18
N GLU A 137 1.38 19.87 -18.13
CA GLU A 137 0.92 19.59 -16.78
C GLU A 137 0.20 20.81 -16.18
N ASP A 138 -0.96 20.57 -15.59
CA ASP A 138 -1.72 21.57 -14.87
C ASP A 138 -1.16 21.76 -13.46
N LYS A 139 -1.56 22.86 -12.83
CA LYS A 139 -1.28 23.11 -11.42
C LYS A 139 -1.82 21.97 -10.55
N PRO A 140 -1.08 21.56 -9.50
CA PRO A 140 -1.55 20.54 -8.58
C PRO A 140 -2.78 21.04 -7.80
N ARG A 141 -3.72 20.13 -7.52
CA ARG A 141 -4.99 20.45 -6.85
C ARG A 141 -5.31 19.48 -5.72
N ALA A 142 -6.15 19.94 -4.80
CA ALA A 142 -6.67 19.15 -3.71
C ALA A 142 -8.20 19.22 -3.69
N ILE A 143 -8.86 18.08 -3.51
CA ILE A 143 -10.31 18.03 -3.27
C ILE A 143 -10.58 17.29 -1.96
N GLU A 144 -11.60 17.73 -1.24
CA GLU A 144 -12.10 17.02 -0.07
C GLU A 144 -13.34 16.20 -0.44
N CYS A 145 -13.37 14.98 0.05
CA CYS A 145 -14.40 13.99 -0.23
C CYS A 145 -14.94 13.39 1.06
N GLU A 146 -16.24 13.14 1.11
CA GLU A 146 -16.89 12.38 2.16
C GLU A 146 -17.29 11.00 1.64
N VAL A 147 -16.97 9.95 2.39
CA VAL A 147 -17.43 8.58 2.10
C VAL A 147 -18.70 8.30 2.89
N LYS A 148 -19.81 8.07 2.18
CA LYS A 148 -21.12 7.73 2.77
C LYS A 148 -21.50 6.30 2.45
N ASN A 149 -22.02 5.58 3.44
CA ASN A 149 -22.67 4.29 3.21
C ASN A 149 -24.16 4.54 2.90
N VAL A 150 -24.55 4.33 1.65
CA VAL A 150 -25.92 4.55 1.17
C VAL A 150 -26.60 3.19 1.01
N ARG A 151 -27.87 3.09 1.42
CA ARG A 151 -28.65 1.86 1.21
C ARG A 151 -28.99 1.71 -0.26
N VAL A 152 -28.77 0.52 -0.82
CA VAL A 152 -29.12 0.24 -2.21
C VAL A 152 -30.64 0.12 -2.33
N PRO A 153 -31.33 0.96 -3.12
CA PRO A 153 -32.79 1.02 -3.16
C PRO A 153 -33.45 -0.33 -3.51
N ASN A 154 -32.80 -1.09 -4.40
CA ASN A 154 -33.28 -2.39 -4.90
C ASN A 154 -32.36 -3.56 -4.48
N GLY A 155 -31.52 -3.37 -3.46
CA GLY A 155 -30.59 -4.38 -2.97
C GLY A 155 -31.24 -5.36 -1.98
N LYS A 156 -30.51 -6.43 -1.63
CA LYS A 156 -30.92 -7.31 -0.53
C LYS A 156 -31.07 -6.50 0.77
N LYS A 157 -31.92 -6.96 1.69
CA LYS A 157 -32.10 -6.33 3.01
C LYS A 157 -30.73 -6.15 3.67
N ASN A 158 -30.40 -4.92 4.07
CA ASN A 158 -29.12 -4.47 4.65
C ASN A 158 -27.92 -4.33 3.69
N GLN A 159 -28.12 -4.37 2.37
CA GLN A 159 -27.05 -4.06 1.43
C GLN A 159 -26.81 -2.54 1.36
N THR A 160 -25.60 -2.12 1.74
CA THR A 160 -25.11 -0.76 1.62
C THR A 160 -23.99 -0.69 0.60
N GLU A 161 -23.92 0.44 -0.12
CA GLU A 161 -22.85 0.76 -1.05
C GLU A 161 -22.12 2.02 -0.56
N LYS A 162 -20.79 2.05 -0.75
CA LYS A 162 -19.98 3.24 -0.49
C LYS A 162 -20.16 4.22 -1.64
N LYS A 163 -20.64 5.42 -1.32
CA LYS A 163 -20.73 6.55 -2.24
C LYS A 163 -19.77 7.62 -1.79
N ILE A 164 -18.89 8.04 -2.70
CA ILE A 164 -17.98 9.16 -2.49
C ILE A 164 -18.70 10.44 -2.95
N VAL A 165 -18.73 11.44 -2.08
CA VAL A 165 -19.31 12.76 -2.36
C VAL A 165 -18.20 13.79 -2.28
N ILE A 166 -17.98 14.55 -3.35
CA ILE A 166 -17.00 15.64 -3.35
C ILE A 166 -17.62 16.81 -2.58
N LEU A 167 -16.94 17.27 -1.54
CA LEU A 167 -17.36 18.42 -0.74
C LEU A 167 -16.91 19.73 -1.38
N GLY A 168 -15.73 19.75 -1.99
CA GLY A 168 -15.21 20.93 -2.68
C GLY A 168 -13.69 20.90 -2.87
N GLU A 169 -13.19 21.95 -3.52
CA GLU A 169 -11.77 22.18 -3.70
C GLU A 169 -11.12 22.72 -2.41
N ARG A 170 -9.86 22.36 -2.19
CA ARG A 170 -9.05 22.75 -1.04
C ARG A 170 -7.73 23.33 -1.51
N ASP A 171 -7.08 24.08 -0.63
CA ASP A 171 -5.76 24.63 -0.89
C ASP A 171 -4.71 23.51 -0.92
N TYR A 172 -4.07 23.32 -2.08
CA TYR A 172 -3.09 22.25 -2.26
C TYR A 172 -1.87 22.42 -1.34
N GLU A 173 -1.39 23.65 -1.15
CA GLU A 173 -0.19 23.92 -0.37
C GLU A 173 -0.39 23.55 1.11
N THR A 174 -1.55 23.86 1.67
CA THR A 174 -1.91 23.52 3.04
C THR A 174 -2.10 22.01 3.22
N GLU A 175 -2.85 21.37 2.31
CA GLU A 175 -3.14 19.94 2.44
C GLU A 175 -1.90 19.07 2.18
N SER A 176 -1.04 19.46 1.24
CA SER A 176 0.17 18.70 0.90
C SER A 176 1.18 18.60 2.05
N LYS A 177 1.25 19.61 2.94
CA LYS A 177 2.17 19.63 4.09
C LYS A 177 2.02 18.42 5.02
N TRP A 178 0.79 17.95 5.25
CA TRP A 178 0.54 16.81 6.12
C TRP A 178 0.36 15.49 5.35
N ILE A 179 -0.05 15.55 4.08
CA ILE A 179 -0.30 14.37 3.24
C ILE A 179 0.99 13.79 2.62
N LEU A 180 1.87 14.65 2.08
CA LEU A 180 3.09 14.19 1.40
C LEU A 180 4.07 13.42 2.30
N PRO A 181 4.25 13.76 3.59
CA PRO A 181 5.04 12.93 4.49
C PRO A 181 4.48 11.51 4.63
N ILE A 182 3.15 11.35 4.66
CA ILE A 182 2.47 10.05 4.73
C ILE A 182 2.74 9.25 3.45
N LYS A 183 2.55 9.87 2.28
CA LYS A 183 2.87 9.29 0.97
C LYS A 183 4.31 8.78 0.93
N THR A 184 5.26 9.63 1.32
CA THR A 184 6.70 9.31 1.31
C THR A 184 7.01 8.13 2.24
N ALA A 185 6.40 8.09 3.42
CA ALA A 185 6.56 6.98 4.36
C ALA A 185 6.01 5.67 3.81
N GLU A 186 4.84 5.69 3.16
CA GLU A 186 4.22 4.52 2.52
C GLU A 186 5.04 4.02 1.33
N GLU A 187 5.47 4.90 0.44
CA GLU A 187 6.33 4.53 -0.69
C GLU A 187 7.63 3.89 -0.24
N ASN A 188 8.24 4.40 0.84
CA ASN A 188 9.45 3.82 1.42
C ASN A 188 9.20 2.43 2.02
N LYS A 189 8.03 2.20 2.64
CA LYS A 189 7.65 0.87 3.12
C LYS A 189 7.49 -0.10 1.95
N ILE A 190 6.76 0.30 0.91
CA ILE A 190 6.52 -0.51 -0.29
C ILE A 190 7.85 -0.85 -0.98
N LYS A 191 8.74 0.12 -1.17
CA LYS A 191 10.08 -0.09 -1.75
C LYS A 191 10.90 -1.10 -0.95
N LYS A 192 10.89 -1.00 0.39
CA LYS A 192 11.58 -1.95 1.28
C LYS A 192 11.00 -3.35 1.18
N GLU A 193 9.68 -3.49 1.17
CA GLU A 193 9.00 -4.78 1.02
C GLU A 193 9.29 -5.42 -0.33
N TYR A 194 9.20 -4.65 -1.42
CA TYR A 194 9.53 -5.12 -2.76
C TYR A 194 10.99 -5.60 -2.85
N ALA A 195 11.93 -4.84 -2.27
CA ALA A 195 13.33 -5.24 -2.21
C ALA A 195 13.53 -6.54 -1.41
N LYS A 196 12.83 -6.72 -0.28
CA LYS A 196 12.82 -7.98 0.48
C LYS A 196 12.29 -9.13 -0.37
N GLN A 197 11.14 -8.96 -1.01
CA GLN A 197 10.54 -10.00 -1.87
C GLN A 197 11.47 -10.39 -3.03
N GLN A 198 12.12 -9.43 -3.68
CA GLN A 198 13.12 -9.73 -4.72
C GLN A 198 14.32 -10.50 -4.17
N LYS A 199 14.83 -10.15 -2.98
CA LYS A 199 15.91 -10.89 -2.33
C LYS A 199 15.49 -12.34 -2.03
N PHE A 200 14.29 -12.56 -1.49
CA PHE A 200 13.76 -13.90 -1.24
C PHE A 200 13.61 -14.71 -2.53
N LYS A 201 13.08 -14.10 -3.61
CA LYS A 201 12.98 -14.76 -4.93
C LYS A 201 14.36 -15.19 -5.45
N LYS A 202 15.36 -14.30 -5.37
CA LYS A 202 16.74 -14.61 -5.78
C LYS A 202 17.34 -15.76 -4.96
N LEU A 203 17.16 -15.73 -3.64
CA LEU A 203 17.65 -16.79 -2.75
C LEU A 203 16.99 -18.15 -3.04
N ASN A 204 15.68 -18.18 -3.30
CA ASN A 204 14.97 -19.41 -3.65
C ASN A 204 15.45 -20.00 -4.99
N ILE A 205 15.71 -19.15 -5.98
CA ILE A 205 16.30 -19.57 -7.26
C ILE A 205 17.69 -20.16 -7.04
N ILE A 206 18.54 -19.49 -6.24
CA ILE A 206 19.89 -20.01 -5.93
C ILE A 206 19.82 -21.36 -5.21
N LYS A 207 18.92 -21.51 -4.23
CA LYS A 207 18.73 -22.75 -3.49
C LYS A 207 18.30 -23.88 -4.42
N THR A 208 17.27 -23.67 -5.23
CA THR A 208 16.79 -24.68 -6.18
C THR A 208 17.84 -25.08 -7.22
N VAL A 209 18.65 -24.14 -7.72
CA VAL A 209 19.77 -24.46 -8.61
C VAL A 209 20.85 -25.28 -7.90
N LYS A 210 21.20 -24.93 -6.66
CA LYS A 210 22.15 -25.71 -5.84
C LYS A 210 21.62 -27.12 -5.58
N ASP A 211 20.37 -27.26 -5.18
CA ASP A 211 19.75 -28.55 -4.88
C ASP A 211 19.71 -29.44 -6.14
N LYS A 212 19.40 -28.88 -7.31
CA LYS A 212 19.51 -29.60 -8.59
C LYS A 212 20.95 -30.01 -8.91
N LYS A 213 21.92 -29.13 -8.67
CA LYS A 213 23.34 -29.43 -8.89
C LYS A 213 23.82 -30.55 -7.96
N ILE A 214 23.43 -30.51 -6.69
CA ILE A 214 23.74 -31.56 -5.71
C ILE A 214 23.11 -32.89 -6.15
N LYS A 215 21.82 -32.91 -6.51
CA LYS A 215 21.16 -34.13 -7.04
C LYS A 215 21.80 -34.70 -8.31
N ASN A 216 22.38 -33.85 -9.15
CA ASN A 216 23.13 -34.32 -10.32
C ASN A 216 24.52 -34.84 -9.95
N LEU A 217 25.17 -34.28 -8.93
CA LEU A 217 26.46 -34.74 -8.42
C LEU A 217 26.30 -36.01 -7.56
N GLU A 218 25.17 -36.22 -6.89
CA GLU A 218 24.86 -37.48 -6.17
C GLU A 218 24.82 -38.71 -7.09
N LYS A 219 24.67 -38.51 -8.40
CA LYS A 219 24.76 -39.59 -9.40
C LYS A 219 26.20 -40.01 -9.72
N ASP A 220 27.20 -39.25 -9.25
CA ASP A 220 28.63 -39.45 -9.50
C ASP A 220 29.44 -39.11 -8.22
N PRO A 221 29.71 -40.11 -7.35
CA PRO A 221 30.21 -39.87 -5.99
C PRO A 221 31.58 -39.18 -5.94
N GLU A 222 32.49 -39.47 -6.89
CA GLU A 222 33.80 -38.81 -6.96
C GLU A 222 33.65 -37.29 -7.21
N LYS A 223 32.72 -36.89 -8.09
CA LYS A 223 32.47 -35.47 -8.36
C LYS A 223 31.80 -34.76 -7.18
N LEU A 224 31.00 -35.46 -6.38
CA LEU A 224 30.40 -34.93 -5.17
C LEU A 224 31.46 -34.67 -4.08
N GLU A 225 32.41 -35.57 -3.92
CA GLU A 225 33.50 -35.44 -2.94
C GLU A 225 34.42 -34.25 -3.28
N ILE A 226 34.84 -34.13 -4.54
CA ILE A 226 35.62 -32.97 -5.03
C ILE A 226 34.84 -31.65 -4.83
N TYR A 227 33.52 -31.66 -5.03
CA TYR A 227 32.69 -30.48 -4.83
C TYR A 227 32.61 -30.07 -3.36
N ASN A 228 32.45 -31.03 -2.44
CA ASN A 228 32.42 -30.78 -0.99
C ASN A 228 33.76 -30.28 -0.46
N GLN A 229 34.87 -30.83 -0.94
CA GLN A 229 36.22 -30.37 -0.59
C GLN A 229 36.45 -28.90 -1.01
N LYS A 230 36.04 -28.54 -2.24
CA LYS A 230 36.09 -27.15 -2.73
C LYS A 230 35.17 -26.19 -1.97
N LEU A 231 34.06 -26.67 -1.40
CA LEU A 231 33.19 -25.87 -0.53
C LEU A 231 33.89 -25.58 0.80
N LYS A 232 34.48 -26.61 1.42
CA LYS A 232 35.21 -26.49 2.69
C LYS A 232 36.38 -25.51 2.58
N GLU A 233 37.21 -25.64 1.54
CA GLU A 233 38.30 -24.69 1.28
C GLU A 233 37.83 -23.23 1.13
N LYS A 234 36.65 -23.01 0.55
CA LYS A 234 36.08 -21.66 0.40
C LYS A 234 35.60 -21.09 1.72
N GLU A 235 35.06 -21.92 2.62
CA GLU A 235 34.65 -21.51 3.96
C GLU A 235 35.86 -21.17 4.82
N ASP A 236 36.89 -22.01 4.78
CA ASP A 236 38.16 -21.78 5.50
C ASP A 236 38.83 -20.48 5.03
N LYS A 237 38.87 -20.22 3.72
CA LYS A 237 39.39 -18.96 3.17
C LYS A 237 38.57 -17.73 3.60
N LYS A 238 37.25 -17.87 3.78
CA LYS A 238 36.41 -16.76 4.27
C LYS A 238 36.66 -16.49 5.75
N LEU A 239 36.77 -17.54 6.56
CA LEU A 239 37.05 -17.44 7.98
C LEU A 239 38.40 -16.77 8.23
N LEU A 240 39.43 -17.18 7.48
CA LEU A 240 40.77 -16.59 7.56
C LEU A 240 40.75 -15.08 7.26
N LYS A 241 40.06 -14.67 6.18
CA LYS A 241 39.90 -13.24 5.84
C LYS A 241 39.17 -12.45 6.92
N GLN A 242 38.20 -13.06 7.60
CA GLN A 242 37.48 -12.41 8.68
C GLN A 242 38.38 -12.22 9.91
N GLN A 243 39.15 -13.25 10.29
CA GLN A 243 40.13 -13.15 11.37
C GLN A 243 41.22 -12.12 11.08
N GLU A 244 41.72 -12.03 9.84
CA GLU A 244 42.67 -11.00 9.43
C GLU A 244 42.08 -9.59 9.55
N LYS A 245 40.81 -9.42 9.19
CA LYS A 245 40.11 -8.13 9.32
C LYS A 245 39.96 -7.72 10.79
N GLU A 246 39.56 -8.66 11.64
CA GLU A 246 39.44 -8.43 13.10
C GLU A 246 40.79 -8.09 13.73
N LYS A 247 41.87 -8.81 13.36
CA LYS A 247 43.25 -8.49 13.80
C LYS A 247 43.66 -7.07 13.38
N ARG A 248 43.38 -6.68 12.14
CA ARG A 248 43.68 -5.32 11.64
C ARG A 248 42.89 -4.24 12.38
N GLU A 249 41.62 -4.50 12.70
CA GLU A 249 40.79 -3.57 13.48
C GLU A 249 41.30 -3.45 14.92
N LYS A 250 41.69 -4.55 15.56
CA LYS A 250 42.28 -4.56 16.91
C LYS A 250 43.56 -3.73 16.98
N VAL A 251 44.48 -3.94 16.05
CA VAL A 251 45.73 -3.14 15.95
C VAL A 251 45.45 -1.65 15.72
N LYS A 252 44.43 -1.31 14.92
CA LYS A 252 44.00 0.10 14.73
C LYS A 252 43.48 0.72 16.03
N TRP A 253 42.74 -0.03 16.83
CA TRP A 253 42.25 0.42 18.14
C TRP A 253 43.38 0.63 19.14
N GLU A 254 44.29 -0.33 19.27
CA GLU A 254 45.45 -0.23 20.17
C GLU A 254 46.34 0.98 19.82
N LYS A 255 46.59 1.22 18.53
CA LYS A 255 47.32 2.42 18.08
C LYS A 255 46.62 3.73 18.41
N LYS A 256 45.28 3.79 18.30
CA LYS A 256 44.51 4.97 18.71
C LYS A 256 44.57 5.20 20.22
N GLU A 257 44.53 4.14 21.01
CA GLU A 257 44.58 4.22 22.48
C GLU A 257 45.95 4.71 22.97
N ILE A 258 47.03 4.24 22.35
CA ILE A 258 48.40 4.72 22.62
C ILE A 258 48.53 6.21 22.31
N VAL A 259 48.00 6.67 21.16
CA VAL A 259 48.03 8.10 20.77
C VAL A 259 47.21 8.98 21.73
N VAL A 260 46.13 8.47 22.31
CA VAL A 260 45.34 9.19 23.32
C VAL A 260 46.06 9.25 24.66
N LYS A 261 46.78 8.18 25.05
CA LYS A 261 47.57 8.13 26.29
C LYS A 261 48.82 9.01 26.25
N THR A 262 49.45 9.20 25.09
CA THR A 262 50.65 10.06 24.94
C THR A 262 50.33 11.55 24.74
N LYS A 263 49.06 11.92 24.60
CA LYS A 263 48.60 13.33 24.47
C LYS A 263 48.01 13.91 25.76
N LYS A 264 47.99 13.15 26.86
CA LYS A 264 47.68 13.62 28.22
C LYS A 264 48.98 13.80 28.99
#